data_AF-A0A450TW31-F1
#
_entry.id   AF-A0A450TW31-F1
#
_cell.length_a   1.000
_cell.length_b   1.000
_cell.length_c   1.000
_cell.angle_alpha   90.00
_cell.angle_beta   90.00
_cell.angle_gamma   90.00
#
_symmetry.space_group_name_H-M   'P 1'
#
loop_
_entity.id
_entity.type
_entity.pdbx_description
1 polymer ?
#
loop_
_entity_poly.entity_id
_entity_poly.type
_entity_poly.pdbx_seq_one_letter_code
_entity_poly.pdbx_strand_id
1 'polypeptide(L)'
;MFGQDRKKWKFTCPKCGRIQSTKEFLAHKGKGVKPDDAYLKCASRFDAMDAGIDARCNYVTEGIGSISPVIVKVNGSRRIRVFDFAHAEN
;
A
#
# COMPACT_ATOMS: atom_id res chain seq x y z
N MET A 1 -0.90 -2.03 -19.55
CA MET A 1 -1.77 -1.86 -18.35
C MET A 1 -1.54 -3.04 -17.44
N PHE A 2 -1.27 -2.82 -16.15
CA PHE A 2 -1.27 -3.89 -15.16
C PHE A 2 -2.61 -4.62 -15.20
N GLY A 3 -2.58 -5.96 -15.17
CA GLY A 3 -3.70 -6.83 -15.55
C GLY A 3 -5.02 -6.54 -14.82
N GLN A 4 -6.13 -7.01 -15.39
CA GLN A 4 -7.50 -6.77 -14.89
C GLN A 4 -7.73 -7.26 -13.45
N ASP A 5 -6.92 -8.21 -12.97
CA ASP A 5 -7.06 -8.77 -11.63
C ASP A 5 -6.40 -7.87 -10.57
N ARG A 6 -7.21 -6.95 -10.02
CA ARG A 6 -6.85 -6.06 -8.91
C ARG A 6 -6.25 -6.81 -7.71
N LYS A 7 -6.56 -8.10 -7.50
CA LYS A 7 -6.05 -8.88 -6.36
C LYS A 7 -4.57 -9.26 -6.52
N LYS A 8 -4.04 -9.17 -7.74
CA LYS A 8 -2.65 -9.46 -8.07
C LYS A 8 -1.80 -8.21 -8.21
N TRP A 9 -2.38 -7.03 -8.00
CA TRP A 9 -1.64 -5.78 -8.06
C TRP A 9 -0.62 -5.73 -6.93
N LYS A 10 0.61 -5.39 -7.32
CA LYS A 10 1.75 -5.20 -6.44
C LYS A 10 2.11 -3.71 -6.45
N PHE A 11 2.46 -3.17 -5.29
CA PHE A 11 2.84 -1.78 -5.08
C PHE A 11 4.16 -1.72 -4.31
N THR A 12 4.93 -0.66 -4.52
CA THR A 12 6.21 -0.45 -3.84
C THR A 12 6.07 0.63 -2.78
N CYS A 13 6.38 0.29 -1.52
CA CYS A 13 6.42 1.28 -0.45
C CYS A 13 7.55 2.28 -0.71
N PRO A 14 7.27 3.60 -0.80
CA PRO A 14 8.30 4.59 -1.11
C PRO A 14 9.25 4.86 0.06
N LYS A 15 8.90 4.45 1.29
CA LYS A 15 9.77 4.65 2.47
C LYS A 15 10.81 3.55 2.64
N CYS A 16 10.44 2.29 2.40
CA CYS A 16 11.31 1.13 2.67
C CYS A 16 11.56 0.23 1.46
N GLY A 17 11.00 0.55 0.29
CA GLY A 17 11.16 -0.25 -0.94
C GLY A 17 10.42 -1.59 -0.95
N ARG A 18 9.65 -1.92 0.10
CA ARG A 18 8.90 -3.19 0.16
C ARG A 18 7.89 -3.28 -0.98
N ILE A 19 7.97 -4.35 -1.76
CA ILE A 19 6.91 -4.76 -2.69
C ILE A 19 5.82 -5.47 -1.90
N GLN A 20 4.58 -5.03 -2.07
CA GLN A 20 3.43 -5.56 -1.35
C GLN A 20 2.23 -5.73 -2.30
N SER A 21 1.44 -6.78 -2.09
CA SER A 21 0.30 -7.10 -2.92
C SER A 21 -1.03 -6.88 -2.19
N THR A 22 -2.09 -6.56 -2.93
CA THR A 22 -3.45 -6.51 -2.36
C THR A 22 -3.86 -7.83 -1.70
N LYS A 23 -3.29 -8.97 -2.14
CA LYS A 23 -3.55 -10.29 -1.55
C LYS A 23 -3.00 -10.40 -0.13
N GLU A 24 -1.84 -9.82 0.17
CA GLU A 24 -1.31 -9.81 1.54
C GLU A 24 -2.27 -9.09 2.49
N PHE A 25 -2.86 -7.98 2.05
CA PHE A 25 -3.83 -7.21 2.84
C PHE A 25 -5.14 -7.97 3.06
N LEU A 26 -5.50 -8.90 2.17
CA LEU A 26 -6.65 -9.79 2.38
C LEU A 26 -6.45 -10.72 3.59
N ALA A 27 -5.20 -11.10 3.91
CA ALA A 27 -4.92 -11.92 5.10
C ALA A 27 -5.24 -11.17 6.41
N HIS A 28 -5.20 -9.84 6.39
CA HIS A 28 -5.51 -8.99 7.55
C HIS A 28 -6.94 -8.43 7.54
N LYS A 29 -7.83 -8.90 6.66
CA LYS A 29 -9.22 -8.41 6.55
C LYS A 29 -9.99 -8.43 7.87
N GLY A 30 -9.73 -9.42 8.73
CA GLY A 30 -10.34 -9.52 10.07
C GLY A 30 -10.01 -8.37 11.02
N LYS A 31 -9.04 -7.51 10.66
CA LYS A 31 -8.59 -6.37 11.46
C LYS A 31 -9.06 -5.02 10.89
N GLY A 32 -10.06 -5.02 10.01
CA GLY A 32 -10.55 -3.81 9.35
C GLY A 32 -9.68 -3.32 8.19
N VAL A 33 -8.69 -4.11 7.77
CA VAL A 33 -7.79 -3.80 6.65
C VAL A 33 -8.50 -4.02 5.32
N LYS A 34 -8.41 -3.03 4.42
CA LYS A 34 -9.01 -3.07 3.08
C LYS A 34 -7.93 -3.38 2.04
N PRO A 35 -8.28 -4.05 0.92
CA PRO A 35 -7.32 -4.26 -0.18
C PRO A 35 -6.72 -2.96 -0.71
N ASP A 36 -7.51 -1.89 -0.70
CA ASP A 36 -7.11 -0.56 -1.13
C ASP A 36 -6.03 0.08 -0.23
N ASP A 37 -5.82 -0.44 0.99
CA ASP A 37 -4.71 -0.02 1.82
C ASP A 37 -3.34 -0.41 1.21
N ALA A 38 -3.30 -1.34 0.25
CA ALA A 38 -2.07 -1.78 -0.40
C ALA A 38 -1.35 -0.69 -1.21
N TYR A 39 -2.05 0.38 -1.61
CA TYR A 39 -1.43 1.54 -2.26
C TYR A 39 -1.36 2.78 -1.35
N LEU A 40 -1.79 2.65 -0.08
CA LEU A 40 -1.82 3.75 0.89
C LEU A 40 -0.92 3.52 2.11
N LYS A 41 -0.67 2.26 2.49
CA LYS A 41 -0.05 1.90 3.77
C LYS A 41 0.97 0.80 3.57
N CYS A 42 2.09 0.83 4.28
CA CYS A 42 3.05 -0.27 4.27
C CYS A 42 2.46 -1.50 4.98
N ALA A 43 2.52 -2.67 4.34
CA ALA A 43 1.99 -3.94 4.86
C ALA A 43 2.60 -4.31 6.22
N SER A 44 3.88 -4.01 6.41
CA SER A 44 4.61 -4.32 7.64
C SER A 44 4.07 -3.61 8.88
N ARG A 45 3.24 -2.58 8.72
CA ARG A 45 2.46 -1.97 9.79
C ARG A 45 1.48 -2.96 10.43
N PHE A 46 0.88 -3.83 9.63
CA PHE A 46 -0.10 -4.81 10.08
C PHE A 46 0.57 -6.06 10.64
N ASP A 47 1.73 -6.44 10.08
CA ASP A 47 2.55 -7.48 10.68
C ASP A 47 3.10 -7.06 12.06
N ALA A 48 3.43 -5.77 12.24
CA ALA A 48 3.94 -5.25 13.51
C ALA A 48 2.89 -5.29 14.63
N MET A 49 1.60 -5.16 14.28
CA MET A 49 0.50 -5.33 15.25
C MET A 49 0.44 -6.75 15.82
N ASP A 50 0.91 -7.76 15.07
CA ASP A 50 0.97 -9.16 15.55
C ASP A 50 2.24 -9.47 16.34
N ALA A 51 3.34 -8.76 16.05
CA ALA A 51 4.65 -9.09 16.62
C ALA A 51 5.07 -8.19 17.80
N GLY A 52 4.43 -7.04 18.01
CA GLY A 52 4.86 -6.07 19.03
C GLY A 52 6.24 -5.45 18.75
N ILE A 53 6.71 -5.53 17.50
CA ILE A 53 8.06 -5.10 17.10
C ILE A 53 7.98 -3.75 16.39
N ASP A 54 8.49 -2.71 17.05
CA ASP A 54 8.64 -1.32 16.54
C ASP A 54 9.65 -1.17 15.37
N ALA A 55 10.31 -2.25 14.97
CA ALA A 55 11.36 -2.22 13.93
C ALA A 55 10.83 -2.29 12.48
N ARG A 56 9.52 -2.40 12.26
CA ARG A 56 8.95 -2.53 10.90
C ARG A 56 8.44 -1.20 10.35
N CYS A 57 8.59 -0.98 9.04
CA CYS A 57 8.13 0.23 8.37
C CYS A 57 6.62 0.44 8.56
N ASN A 58 6.25 1.61 9.12
CA ASN A 58 4.88 1.99 9.49
C ASN A 58 4.27 3.07 8.56
N TYR A 59 4.87 3.30 7.39
CA TYR A 59 4.53 4.40 6.49
C TYR A 59 3.08 4.36 5.99
N VAL A 60 2.45 5.54 5.92
CA VAL A 60 1.11 5.76 5.37
C VAL A 60 1.09 7.05 4.54
N THR A 61 0.32 7.08 3.47
CA THR A 61 0.24 8.25 2.56
C THR A 61 -0.55 9.42 3.14
N GLU A 62 -1.41 9.16 4.11
CA GLU A 62 -2.24 10.17 4.80
C GLU A 62 -1.46 10.95 5.87
N GLY A 63 -0.17 10.65 6.09
CA GLY A 63 0.69 11.38 7.01
C GLY A 63 1.18 12.73 6.47
N ILE A 64 1.64 13.59 7.37
CA ILE A 64 2.30 14.86 7.03
C ILE A 64 3.58 14.57 6.22
N GLY A 65 3.79 15.26 5.09
CA GLY A 65 4.98 15.09 4.26
C GLY A 65 4.99 13.82 3.41
N SER A 66 3.82 13.40 2.90
CA SER A 66 3.69 12.22 2.06
C SER A 66 4.67 12.21 0.87
N ILE A 67 5.68 11.35 0.95
CA ILE A 67 6.67 11.08 -0.11
C ILE A 67 6.15 10.15 -1.23
N SER A 68 4.86 9.84 -1.23
CA SER A 68 4.29 8.94 -2.22
C SER A 68 4.29 9.57 -3.61
N PRO A 69 4.82 8.86 -4.63
CA PRO A 69 5.18 9.46 -5.91
C PRO A 69 3.99 9.66 -6.85
N VAL A 70 2.96 8.81 -6.75
CA VAL A 70 1.84 8.81 -7.70
C VAL A 70 0.69 9.66 -7.16
N ILE A 71 0.12 10.53 -8.01
CA ILE A 71 -1.08 11.33 -7.71
C ILE A 71 -2.25 10.83 -8.56
N VAL A 72 -3.33 10.40 -7.90
CA VAL A 72 -4.56 9.93 -8.55
C VAL A 72 -5.69 10.93 -8.31
N LYS A 73 -6.48 11.23 -9.36
CA LYS A 73 -7.73 11.98 -9.25
C LYS A 73 -8.89 11.02 -8.95
N VAL A 74 -9.54 11.22 -7.82
CA VAL A 74 -10.75 10.51 -7.39
C VAL A 74 -11.94 11.44 -7.58
N ASN A 75 -13.00 10.96 -8.24
CA ASN A 75 -14.25 11.69 -8.46
C ASN A 75 -14.06 13.07 -9.11
N GLY A 76 -13.07 13.21 -10.00
CA GLY A 76 -12.82 14.42 -10.79
C GLY A 76 -12.08 15.55 -10.06
N SER A 77 -12.29 15.74 -8.76
CA SER A 77 -11.75 16.88 -8.01
C SER A 77 -10.72 16.52 -6.94
N ARG A 78 -10.87 15.37 -6.27
CA ARG A 78 -10.01 15.00 -5.13
C ARG A 78 -8.71 14.38 -5.65
N ARG A 79 -7.56 14.91 -5.23
CA ARG A 79 -6.24 14.32 -5.53
C ARG A 79 -5.74 13.58 -4.30
N ILE A 80 -5.35 12.31 -4.47
CA ILE A 80 -4.71 11.51 -3.42
C ILE A 80 -3.33 11.05 -3.88
N ARG A 81 -2.39 10.97 -2.95
CA ARG A 81 -1.08 10.35 -3.20
C ARG A 81 -1.13 8.87 -2.86
N VAL A 82 -0.58 8.04 -3.75
CA VAL A 82 -0.56 6.59 -3.62
C VAL A 82 0.83 6.05 -3.95
N PHE A 83 1.10 4.82 -3.51
CA PHE A 83 2.33 4.11 -3.83
C PHE A 83 2.40 3.82 -5.32
N ASP A 84 3.62 3.68 -5.84
CA ASP A 84 3.82 3.28 -7.24
C ASP A 84 3.50 1.80 -7.42
N PHE A 85 3.11 1.42 -8.64
CA PHE A 85 3.02 0.01 -9.00
C PHE A 85 4.42 -0.62 -8.93
N ALA A 86 4.51 -1.82 -8.37
CA ALA A 86 5.72 -2.62 -8.56
C ALA A 86 5.79 -3.03 -10.03
N HIS A 87 6.99 -3.01 -10.63
CA HIS A 87 7.18 -3.45 -12.00
C HIS A 87 6.55 -4.83 -12.21
N ALA A 88 5.85 -5.01 -13.33
CA ALA A 88 5.30 -6.31 -13.67
C ALA A 88 6.48 -7.28 -13.82
N GLU A 89 6.40 -8.45 -13.17
CA GLU A 89 7.33 -9.54 -13.44
C GLU A 89 7.20 -9.86 -14.94
N ASN A 90 8.32 -9.69 -15.65
CA ASN A 90 8.46 -9.92 -17.09
C ASN A 90 8.53 -11.41 -17.37
#